data_AF-A0A9D6KEF4-F1
#
_entry.id   AF-A0A9D6KEF4-F1
#
_cell.length_a   1.000
_cell.length_b   1.000
_cell.length_c   1.000
_cell.angle_alpha   90.00
_cell.angle_beta   90.00
_cell.angle_gamma   90.00
#
_symmetry.space_group_name_H-M   'P 1'
#
loop_
_entity.id
_entity.type
_entity.pdbx_description
1 polymer ?
#
loop_
_entity_poly.entity_id
_entity_poly.type
_entity_poly.pdbx_seq_one_letter_code
_entity_poly.pdbx_strand_id
1 'polypeptide(L)'
;GVYNGMAIHALNALVGSMFAEGGLMNQMGVPYGPLPIRPQDHMDDIAKAAQDKKMPRFDRVGTKDWPMAKAMIQEMAKNQLEGNPYKLDTAMFYLTNPIFSALDVKQWEKALQEVFVIDTSPFPGETAMFADLVVPDHTYLERLQDAPTYPWRGYPLANLRVPAIKPA
;
A
#
# COMPACT_ATOMS: atom_id res chain seq x y z
N GLY A 1 6.61 2.90 -19.62
CA GLY A 1 7.73 2.28 -18.89
C GLY A 1 7.77 0.77 -18.96
N VAL A 2 6.62 0.08 -18.90
CA VAL A 2 6.54 -1.39 -18.77
C VAL A 2 7.38 -2.16 -19.82
N TYR A 3 7.22 -1.87 -21.11
CA TYR A 3 7.98 -2.54 -22.17
C TYR A 3 9.49 -2.33 -22.07
N ASN A 4 9.95 -1.18 -21.58
CA ASN A 4 11.37 -0.94 -21.36
C ASN A 4 11.90 -1.84 -20.23
N GLY A 5 11.14 -1.97 -19.14
CA GLY A 5 11.48 -2.91 -18.06
C GLY A 5 11.53 -4.36 -18.54
N MET A 6 10.57 -4.77 -19.37
CA MET A 6 10.56 -6.10 -19.99
C MET A 6 11.76 -6.32 -20.91
N ALA A 7 12.13 -5.34 -21.74
CA ALA A 7 13.28 -5.42 -22.62
C ALA A 7 14.59 -5.57 -21.85
N ILE A 8 14.77 -4.80 -20.77
CA ILE A 8 15.95 -4.87 -19.89
C ILE A 8 16.00 -6.24 -19.19
N HIS A 9 14.88 -6.76 -18.69
CA HIS A 9 14.84 -8.09 -18.08
C HIS A 9 15.09 -9.21 -19.10
N ALA A 10 14.58 -9.09 -20.31
CA ALA A 10 14.85 -10.04 -21.39
C ALA A 10 16.34 -10.07 -21.77
N LEU A 11 17.01 -8.92 -21.77
CA LEU A 11 18.45 -8.86 -22.00
C LEU A 11 19.24 -9.60 -20.91
N ASN A 12 18.86 -9.42 -19.64
CA ASN A 12 19.47 -10.17 -18.52
C ASN A 12 19.31 -11.69 -18.67
N ALA A 13 18.15 -12.14 -19.12
CA ALA A 13 17.94 -13.55 -19.44
C ALA A 13 18.83 -14.02 -20.61
N LEU A 14 18.95 -13.20 -21.67
CA LEU A 14 19.73 -13.54 -22.87
C LEU A 14 21.23 -13.67 -22.60
N VAL A 15 21.79 -12.79 -21.77
CA VAL A 15 23.21 -12.86 -21.38
C VAL A 15 23.49 -13.87 -20.28
N GLY A 16 22.47 -14.58 -19.80
CA GLY A 16 22.59 -15.58 -18.75
C GLY A 16 22.88 -15.00 -17.36
N SER A 17 22.59 -13.71 -17.12
CA SER A 17 22.85 -13.08 -15.81
C SER A 17 21.81 -13.43 -14.75
N MET A 18 20.70 -14.06 -15.15
CA MET A 18 19.66 -14.51 -14.22
C MET A 18 20.15 -15.73 -13.41
N PHE A 19 20.18 -15.59 -12.09
CA PHE A 19 20.64 -16.58 -11.11
C PHE A 19 22.10 -17.04 -11.26
N ALA A 20 22.90 -16.33 -12.06
CA ALA A 20 24.34 -16.54 -12.15
C ALA A 20 25.10 -15.87 -11.00
N GLU A 21 26.31 -16.35 -10.71
CA GLU A 21 27.22 -15.69 -9.76
C GLU A 21 27.52 -14.25 -10.21
N GLY A 22 27.35 -13.28 -9.30
CA GLY A 22 27.47 -11.84 -9.61
C GLY A 22 26.32 -11.28 -10.46
N GLY A 23 25.31 -12.10 -10.79
CA GLY A 23 24.13 -11.72 -11.57
C GLY A 23 22.94 -11.27 -10.73
N LEU A 24 21.75 -11.35 -11.34
CA LEU A 24 20.48 -10.96 -10.72
C LEU A 24 19.72 -12.18 -10.23
N MET A 25 19.08 -12.09 -9.07
CA MET A 25 18.17 -13.11 -8.57
C MET A 25 16.92 -12.46 -7.98
N ASN A 26 15.88 -13.27 -7.81
CA ASN A 26 14.69 -12.84 -7.08
C ASN A 26 15.02 -12.65 -5.60
N GLN A 27 14.41 -11.64 -4.99
CA GLN A 27 14.49 -11.48 -3.55
C GLN A 27 13.63 -12.53 -2.86
N MET A 28 14.26 -13.32 -2.00
CA MET A 28 13.59 -14.34 -1.23
C MET A 28 12.84 -13.69 -0.06
N GLY A 29 11.53 -13.90 0.00
CA GLY A 29 10.71 -13.46 1.11
C GLY A 29 11.01 -14.25 2.38
N VAL A 30 10.81 -13.63 3.54
CA VAL A 30 10.85 -14.31 4.83
C VAL A 30 9.73 -15.37 4.87
N PRO A 31 10.01 -16.62 5.25
CA PRO A 31 9.00 -17.67 5.34
C PRO A 31 8.15 -17.51 6.60
N TYR A 32 7.35 -16.44 6.67
CA TYR A 32 6.42 -16.24 7.76
C TYR A 32 5.37 -17.36 7.79
N GLY A 33 5.04 -17.81 9.00
CA GLY A 33 3.89 -18.70 9.21
C GLY A 33 2.58 -17.97 8.90
N PRO A 34 1.47 -18.72 8.71
CA PRO A 34 0.16 -18.11 8.61
C PRO A 34 -0.16 -17.33 9.89
N LEU A 35 -0.97 -16.27 9.77
CA LEU A 35 -1.48 -15.56 10.94
C LEU A 35 -2.30 -16.52 11.82
N PRO A 36 -2.27 -16.36 13.15
CA PRO A 36 -3.03 -17.22 14.07
C PRO A 36 -4.54 -17.02 13.98
N ILE A 37 -5.00 -16.04 13.19
CA ILE A 37 -6.40 -15.69 13.01
C ILE A 37 -6.80 -15.86 11.55
N ARG A 38 -7.98 -16.41 11.30
CA ARG A 38 -8.57 -16.50 9.97
C ARG A 38 -9.68 -15.45 9.88
N PRO A 39 -9.63 -14.50 8.94
CA PRO A 39 -10.65 -13.46 8.82
C PRO A 39 -12.08 -14.03 8.73
N GLN A 40 -12.25 -15.17 8.05
CA GLN A 40 -13.55 -15.81 7.84
C GLN A 40 -14.24 -16.21 9.15
N ASP A 41 -13.49 -16.49 10.21
CA ASP A 41 -14.02 -16.89 11.51
C ASP A 41 -14.66 -15.70 12.26
N HIS A 42 -14.39 -14.46 11.82
CA HIS A 42 -14.80 -13.23 12.49
C HIS A 42 -15.66 -12.30 11.62
N MET A 43 -16.12 -12.76 10.45
CA MET A 43 -17.01 -11.97 9.60
C MET A 43 -18.46 -12.09 10.06
N ASP A 44 -19.09 -10.95 10.29
CA ASP A 44 -20.54 -10.83 10.48
C ASP A 44 -21.28 -10.92 9.13
N ASP A 45 -22.61 -10.86 9.18
CA ASP A 45 -23.45 -10.98 7.99
C ASP A 45 -23.27 -9.78 7.04
N ILE A 46 -22.96 -8.60 7.58
CA ILE A 46 -22.71 -7.38 6.80
C ILE A 46 -21.42 -7.52 5.99
N ALA A 47 -20.33 -7.98 6.63
CA ALA A 47 -19.04 -8.18 5.98
C ALA A 47 -19.11 -9.29 4.92
N LYS A 48 -19.84 -10.38 5.19
CA LYS A 48 -20.08 -11.45 4.21
C LYS A 48 -20.86 -10.94 3.01
N ALA A 49 -21.97 -10.23 3.24
CA ALA A 49 -22.75 -9.63 2.17
C ALA A 49 -21.94 -8.62 1.34
N ALA A 50 -21.05 -7.84 1.97
CA ALA A 50 -20.15 -6.93 1.26
C ALA A 50 -19.13 -7.67 0.38
N GLN A 51 -18.58 -8.78 0.87
CA GLN A 51 -17.71 -9.64 0.07
C GLN A 51 -18.45 -10.27 -1.12
N ASP A 52 -19.68 -10.73 -0.91
CA ASP A 52 -20.51 -11.38 -1.93
C ASP A 52 -20.97 -10.41 -3.02
N LYS A 53 -21.17 -9.13 -2.70
CA LYS A 53 -21.48 -8.06 -3.66
C LYS A 53 -20.41 -7.92 -4.75
N LYS A 54 -19.19 -8.43 -4.52
CA LYS A 54 -18.04 -8.31 -5.45
C LYS A 54 -17.91 -6.89 -5.98
N MET A 55 -18.02 -5.90 -5.08
CA MET A 55 -17.94 -4.51 -5.47
C MET A 55 -16.63 -4.28 -6.26
N PRO A 56 -16.68 -3.51 -7.36
CA PRO A 56 -15.46 -3.19 -8.07
C PRO A 56 -14.49 -2.48 -7.14
N ARG A 57 -13.20 -2.74 -7.31
CA ARG A 57 -12.17 -2.04 -6.55
C ARG A 57 -12.22 -0.56 -6.87
N PHE A 58 -12.09 0.27 -5.85
CA PHE A 58 -12.12 1.74 -5.99
C PHE A 58 -11.00 2.27 -6.89
N ASP A 59 -9.81 1.63 -6.90
CA ASP A 59 -8.69 1.96 -7.78
C ASP A 59 -8.83 1.44 -9.22
N ARG A 60 -9.94 0.76 -9.53
CA ARG A 60 -10.30 0.24 -10.87
C ARG A 60 -9.26 -0.68 -11.51
N VAL A 61 -8.36 -1.24 -10.72
CA VAL A 61 -7.37 -2.22 -11.18
C VAL A 61 -8.04 -3.50 -11.66
N GLY A 62 -7.52 -4.08 -12.75
CA GLY A 62 -8.08 -5.28 -13.38
C GLY A 62 -9.24 -4.98 -14.35
N THR A 63 -9.57 -3.71 -14.55
CA THR A 63 -10.49 -3.27 -15.62
C THR A 63 -9.73 -3.08 -16.93
N LYS A 64 -10.45 -2.75 -18.02
CA LYS A 64 -9.86 -2.44 -19.33
C LYS A 64 -8.86 -1.27 -19.27
N ASP A 65 -9.04 -0.33 -18.35
CA ASP A 65 -8.19 0.85 -18.22
C ASP A 65 -6.84 0.49 -17.59
N TRP A 66 -6.84 -0.43 -16.62
CA TRP A 66 -5.67 -0.83 -15.85
C TRP A 66 -5.46 -2.35 -15.82
N PRO A 67 -5.25 -3.01 -16.98
CA PRO A 67 -5.24 -4.47 -17.07
C PRO A 67 -3.97 -5.10 -16.48
N MET A 68 -2.87 -4.37 -16.43
CA MET A 68 -1.55 -4.86 -15.96
C MET A 68 -1.09 -4.19 -14.65
N ALA A 69 -1.89 -3.30 -14.07
CA ALA A 69 -1.55 -2.65 -12.81
C ALA A 69 -1.86 -3.59 -11.64
N LYS A 70 -1.08 -3.47 -10.54
CA LYS A 70 -1.38 -4.18 -9.28
C LYS A 70 -2.18 -3.31 -8.30
N ALA A 71 -1.90 -2.00 -8.31
CA ALA A 71 -2.56 -0.95 -7.55
C ALA A 71 -2.46 0.34 -8.35
N MET A 72 -3.47 1.22 -8.25
CA MET A 72 -3.49 2.50 -8.97
C MET A 72 -3.93 3.66 -8.07
N ILE A 73 -3.10 3.96 -7.06
CA ILE A 73 -3.41 5.00 -6.07
C ILE A 73 -3.55 6.38 -6.73
N GLN A 74 -2.81 6.66 -7.80
CA GLN A 74 -2.83 7.99 -8.45
C GLN A 74 -4.20 8.34 -9.03
N GLU A 75 -5.03 7.34 -9.34
CA GLU A 75 -6.37 7.54 -9.91
C GLU A 75 -7.47 7.61 -8.84
N MET A 76 -7.15 7.33 -7.57
CA MET A 76 -8.14 7.33 -6.49
C MET A 76 -8.82 8.69 -6.31
N ALA A 77 -8.08 9.79 -6.40
CA ALA A 77 -8.65 11.13 -6.32
C ALA A 77 -9.63 11.41 -7.47
N LYS A 78 -9.28 11.02 -8.71
CA LYS A 78 -10.16 11.15 -9.88
C LYS A 78 -11.43 10.34 -9.71
N ASN A 79 -11.28 9.08 -9.29
CA ASN A 79 -12.39 8.17 -9.08
C ASN A 79 -13.36 8.70 -8.01
N GLN A 80 -12.85 9.36 -6.95
CA GLN A 80 -13.71 10.01 -5.96
C GLN A 80 -14.51 11.16 -6.56
N LEU A 81 -13.83 12.06 -7.29
CA LEU A 81 -14.47 13.23 -7.89
C LEU A 81 -15.50 12.84 -8.95
N GLU A 82 -15.21 11.82 -9.75
CA GLU A 82 -16.11 11.28 -10.78
C GLU A 82 -17.19 10.36 -10.20
N GLY A 83 -17.00 9.86 -8.96
CA GLY A 83 -17.87 8.85 -8.36
C GLY A 83 -17.88 7.51 -9.10
N ASN A 84 -16.79 7.18 -9.80
CA ASN A 84 -16.65 5.97 -10.61
C ASN A 84 -15.55 5.08 -10.01
N PRO A 85 -15.85 3.90 -9.47
CA PRO A 85 -17.13 3.17 -9.57
C PRO A 85 -18.21 3.57 -8.55
N TYR A 86 -17.82 4.24 -7.47
CA TYR A 86 -18.68 4.79 -6.42
C TYR A 86 -17.90 5.87 -5.67
N LYS A 87 -18.58 6.67 -4.86
CA LYS A 87 -17.91 7.59 -3.92
C LYS A 87 -17.62 6.88 -2.61
N LEU A 88 -16.41 7.07 -2.10
CA LEU A 88 -16.06 6.72 -0.73
C LEU A 88 -16.77 7.67 0.22
N ASP A 89 -17.18 7.13 1.35
CA ASP A 89 -17.69 7.87 2.49
C ASP A 89 -16.55 8.15 3.50
N THR A 90 -15.74 7.13 3.78
CA THR A 90 -14.65 7.20 4.75
C THR A 90 -13.35 6.65 4.16
N ALA A 91 -12.22 7.31 4.41
CA ALA A 91 -10.88 6.84 4.06
C ALA A 91 -9.92 6.92 5.26
N MET A 92 -9.12 5.87 5.45
CA MET A 92 -8.07 5.84 6.46
C MET A 92 -6.70 5.79 5.79
N PHE A 93 -5.83 6.73 6.15
CA PHE A 93 -4.43 6.78 5.76
C PHE A 93 -3.56 6.35 6.93
N TYR A 94 -2.56 5.52 6.62
CA TYR A 94 -1.60 5.03 7.60
C TYR A 94 -0.20 5.26 7.05
N LEU A 95 0.59 6.08 7.76
CA LEU A 95 1.95 6.49 7.38
C LEU A 95 2.07 6.94 5.91
N THR A 96 1.01 7.55 5.37
CA THR A 96 0.91 7.89 3.94
C THR A 96 0.43 9.33 3.80
N ASN A 97 1.05 10.07 2.88
CA ASN A 97 0.71 11.47 2.59
C ASN A 97 0.45 11.64 1.09
N PRO A 98 -0.75 11.32 0.60
CA PRO A 98 -1.09 11.44 -0.82
C PRO A 98 -1.02 12.88 -1.34
N ILE A 99 -1.32 13.89 -0.52
CA ILE A 99 -1.28 15.29 -0.99
C ILE A 99 0.14 15.69 -1.37
N PHE A 100 1.14 15.32 -0.57
CA PHE A 100 2.54 15.64 -0.87
C PHE A 100 3.13 14.75 -1.97
N SER A 101 2.80 13.45 -1.96
CA SER A 101 3.44 12.45 -2.83
C SER A 101 2.81 12.29 -4.21
N ALA A 102 1.56 12.72 -4.39
CA ALA A 102 0.86 12.56 -5.65
C ALA A 102 1.27 13.59 -6.70
N LEU A 103 1.20 13.20 -7.97
CA LEU A 103 1.42 14.11 -9.11
C LEU A 103 0.29 15.16 -9.24
N ASP A 104 -0.95 14.77 -8.92
CA ASP A 104 -2.16 15.58 -9.09
C ASP A 104 -2.68 16.14 -7.74
N VAL A 105 -1.85 16.93 -7.06
CA VAL A 105 -2.13 17.47 -5.70
C VAL A 105 -3.52 18.11 -5.58
N LYS A 106 -3.89 19.00 -6.51
CA LYS A 106 -5.18 19.71 -6.49
C LYS A 106 -6.41 18.81 -6.57
N GLN A 107 -6.26 17.63 -7.16
CA GLN A 107 -7.36 16.67 -7.25
C GLN A 107 -7.53 15.94 -5.93
N TRP A 108 -6.42 15.61 -5.26
CA TRP A 108 -6.44 15.04 -3.91
C TRP A 108 -7.04 16.01 -2.90
N GLU A 109 -6.67 17.29 -2.92
CA GLU A 109 -7.25 18.31 -2.04
C GLU A 109 -8.78 18.37 -2.17
N LYS A 110 -9.30 18.34 -3.41
CA LYS A 110 -10.75 18.34 -3.66
C LYS A 110 -11.42 17.03 -3.25
N ALA A 111 -10.79 15.89 -3.56
CA ALA A 111 -11.36 14.58 -3.25
C ALA A 111 -11.47 14.36 -1.74
N LEU A 112 -10.48 14.80 -0.97
CA LEU A 112 -10.46 14.66 0.48
C LEU A 112 -11.47 15.59 1.18
N GLN A 113 -11.89 16.69 0.54
CA GLN A 113 -12.98 17.53 1.07
C GLN A 113 -14.36 16.86 1.00
N GLU A 114 -14.53 15.81 0.19
CA GLU A 114 -15.80 15.09 0.02
C GLU A 114 -15.89 13.80 0.87
N VAL A 115 -14.82 13.42 1.58
CA VAL A 115 -14.67 12.15 2.30
C VAL A 115 -14.38 12.42 3.77
N PHE A 116 -14.88 11.56 4.66
CA PHE A 116 -14.43 11.54 6.05
C PHE A 116 -13.02 10.92 6.14
N VAL A 117 -12.03 11.73 6.51
CA VAL A 117 -10.61 11.35 6.46
C VAL A 117 -10.07 11.07 7.86
N ILE A 118 -9.51 9.87 8.04
CA ILE A 118 -8.74 9.47 9.21
C ILE A 118 -7.27 9.41 8.82
N ASP A 119 -6.43 10.28 9.40
CA ASP A 119 -4.98 10.26 9.17
C ASP A 119 -4.23 9.72 10.38
N THR A 120 -3.41 8.70 10.16
CA THR A 120 -2.60 8.05 11.19
C THR A 120 -1.12 8.16 10.86
N SER A 121 -0.41 9.04 11.56
CA SER A 121 1.00 9.33 11.35
C SER A 121 1.68 9.83 12.64
N PRO A 122 2.97 9.53 12.85
CA PRO A 122 3.75 10.12 13.95
C PRO A 122 4.10 11.59 13.70
N PHE A 123 3.91 12.10 12.48
CA PHE A 123 4.24 13.46 12.08
C PHE A 123 3.04 14.15 11.42
N PRO A 124 2.85 15.47 11.64
CA PRO A 124 1.86 16.24 10.92
C PRO A 124 2.25 16.34 9.44
N GLY A 125 1.39 15.85 8.55
CA GLY A 125 1.58 15.93 7.10
C GLY A 125 0.52 16.78 6.41
N GLU A 126 0.70 17.08 5.13
CA GLU A 126 -0.25 17.84 4.32
C GLU A 126 -1.63 17.17 4.28
N THR A 127 -1.70 15.83 4.22
CA THR A 127 -2.95 15.08 4.31
C THR A 127 -3.66 15.27 5.66
N ALA A 128 -2.93 15.44 6.76
CA ALA A 128 -3.52 15.68 8.09
C ALA A 128 -4.30 17.01 8.15
N MET A 129 -3.96 17.99 7.30
CA MET A 129 -4.67 19.28 7.22
C MET A 129 -6.10 19.14 6.67
N PHE A 130 -6.38 18.05 5.97
CA PHE A 130 -7.69 17.72 5.41
C PHE A 130 -8.36 16.56 6.18
N ALA A 131 -7.78 16.13 7.30
CA ALA A 131 -8.32 15.05 8.11
C ALA A 131 -9.41 15.55 9.07
N ASP A 132 -10.52 14.80 9.14
CA ASP A 132 -11.54 15.00 10.16
C ASP A 132 -11.09 14.42 11.51
N LEU A 133 -10.31 13.34 11.47
CA LEU A 133 -9.73 12.71 12.65
C LEU A 133 -8.23 12.45 12.45
N VAL A 134 -7.42 13.07 13.30
CA VAL A 134 -5.99 12.80 13.39
C VAL A 134 -5.74 11.82 14.54
N VAL A 135 -5.17 10.65 14.22
CA VAL A 135 -4.79 9.63 15.20
C VAL A 135 -3.25 9.57 15.25
N PRO A 136 -2.62 10.08 16.32
CA PRO A 136 -1.17 10.01 16.46
C PRO A 136 -0.69 8.55 16.48
N ASP A 137 0.33 8.23 15.68
CA ASP A 137 1.01 6.92 15.71
C ASP A 137 2.37 7.01 16.41
N HIS A 138 2.86 5.86 16.86
CA HIS A 138 4.17 5.72 17.46
C HIS A 138 5.29 5.85 16.43
N THR A 139 6.39 6.47 16.85
CA THR A 139 7.61 6.50 16.05
C THR A 139 8.25 5.11 16.00
N TYR A 140 9.25 4.95 15.13
CA TYR A 140 9.99 3.69 15.02
C TYR A 140 10.74 3.28 16.30
N LEU A 141 10.89 4.18 17.29
CA LEU A 141 11.54 3.90 18.57
C LEU A 141 10.58 3.36 19.63
N GLU A 142 9.27 3.42 19.39
CA GLU A 142 8.23 3.21 20.41
C GLU A 142 7.35 1.99 20.11
N ARG A 143 7.54 1.34 18.94
CA ARG A 143 6.62 0.30 18.45
C ARG A 143 7.26 -1.07 18.31
N LEU A 144 6.43 -2.09 18.49
CA LEU A 144 6.71 -3.46 18.09
C LEU A 144 6.28 -3.67 16.63
N GLN A 145 7.19 -4.13 15.77
CA GLN A 145 6.89 -4.36 14.36
C GLN A 145 7.82 -5.42 13.76
N ASP A 146 7.33 -6.23 12.84
CA ASP A 146 8.18 -6.96 11.92
C ASP A 146 8.76 -6.01 10.87
N ALA A 147 10.08 -5.99 10.74
CA ALA A 147 10.80 -5.08 9.86
C ALA A 147 11.75 -5.87 8.94
N PRO A 148 11.22 -6.77 8.08
CA PRO A 148 12.05 -7.49 7.14
C PRO A 148 12.77 -6.50 6.23
N THR A 149 14.07 -6.69 6.06
CA THR A 149 14.86 -5.92 5.09
C THR A 149 15.20 -6.82 3.92
N TYR A 150 15.40 -6.21 2.75
CA TYR A 150 15.85 -6.93 1.57
C TYR A 150 17.37 -6.95 1.54
N PRO A 151 18.02 -8.07 1.92
CA PRO A 151 19.45 -8.07 2.08
C PRO A 151 20.12 -8.23 0.72
N TRP A 152 21.18 -7.47 0.52
CA TRP A 152 22.10 -7.57 -0.61
C TRP A 152 22.58 -9.01 -0.88
N ARG A 153 22.72 -9.85 0.16
CA ARG A 153 23.23 -11.23 0.04
C ARG A 153 22.20 -12.25 -0.48
N GLY A 154 20.94 -11.87 -0.68
CA GLY A 154 19.90 -12.73 -1.29
C GLY A 154 19.20 -13.74 -0.39
N TYR A 155 19.65 -13.94 0.84
CA TYR A 155 18.97 -14.81 1.81
C TYR A 155 17.83 -14.06 2.52
N PRO A 156 16.70 -14.70 2.84
CA PRO A 156 15.63 -14.02 3.57
C PRO A 156 16.09 -13.61 4.98
N LEU A 157 15.81 -12.37 5.39
CA LEU A 157 16.15 -11.83 6.72
C LEU A 157 14.90 -11.32 7.43
N ALA A 158 14.59 -11.91 8.57
CA ALA A 158 13.55 -11.43 9.49
C ALA A 158 14.19 -10.56 10.56
N ASN A 159 13.74 -9.31 10.69
CA ASN A 159 14.12 -8.44 11.80
C ASN A 159 12.88 -8.05 12.58
N LEU A 160 13.06 -7.87 13.88
CA LEU A 160 12.04 -7.33 14.77
C LEU A 160 12.49 -5.96 15.25
N ARG A 161 11.58 -4.99 15.13
CA ARG A 161 11.68 -3.70 15.81
C ARG A 161 11.02 -3.84 17.16
N VAL A 162 11.78 -3.56 18.22
CA VAL A 162 11.29 -3.52 19.60
C VAL A 162 11.35 -2.07 20.11
N PRO A 163 10.42 -1.65 20.98
CA PRO A 163 10.47 -0.31 21.56
C PRO A 163 11.78 -0.07 22.31
N ALA A 164 12.55 0.92 21.88
CA ALA A 164 13.76 1.37 22.56
C ALA A 164 13.43 2.34 23.70
N ILE A 165 12.32 3.07 23.57
CA ILE A 165 11.80 3.99 24.57
C ILE A 165 10.31 3.70 24.83
N LYS A 166 9.80 4.22 25.95
CA LYS A 166 8.35 4.21 26.22
C LYS A 166 7.66 5.18 25.26
N PRO A 167 6.45 4.86 24.78
CA PRO A 167 5.64 5.80 24.02
C PRO A 167 5.42 7.11 24.76
N ALA A 168 5.54 8.21 24.03
CA ALA A 168 5.17 9.55 24.51
C ALA A 168 3.66 9.70 24.78
#